data_AF-A0A7K1UX52-F1
#
_entry.id   AF-A0A7K1UX52-F1
#
_cell.length_a   1.000
_cell.length_b   1.000
_cell.length_c   1.000
_cell.angle_alpha   90.00
_cell.angle_beta   90.00
_cell.angle_gamma   90.00
#
_symmetry.space_group_name_H-M   'P 1'
#
loop_
_entity.id
_entity.type
_entity.pdbx_description
1 polymer ?
#
loop_
_entity_poly.entity_id
_entity_poly.type
_entity_poly.pdbx_seq_one_letter_code
_entity_poly.pdbx_strand_id
1 'polypeptide(L)'
;MVTSGDLPGLELPDFDAHSELGGLGAIELSHPTQDLDGDGLLDTVTTGTDHAMQVWTDMDHDGFADHMTVVDSGGDFSAWEFHHHPDGTTEWVRTDNGHLGK
;
A
#
# COMPACT_ATOMS: atom_id res chain seq x y z
N MET A 1 22.68 6.58 -3.56
CA MET A 1 21.59 6.12 -4.43
C MET A 1 21.04 4.89 -3.76
N VAL A 2 19.94 5.02 -3.03
CA VAL A 2 19.28 3.87 -2.40
C VAL A 2 18.37 3.29 -3.46
N THR A 3 18.69 2.09 -3.94
CA THR A 3 17.86 1.36 -4.90
C THR A 3 16.75 0.68 -4.11
N SER A 4 15.52 0.89 -4.54
CA SER A 4 14.32 0.18 -4.08
C SER A 4 14.60 -1.32 -4.10
N GLY A 5 14.61 -1.95 -2.92
CA GLY A 5 15.06 -3.34 -2.72
C GLY A 5 15.73 -3.59 -1.38
N ASP A 6 16.08 -2.53 -0.62
CA ASP A 6 16.87 -2.64 0.62
C ASP A 6 16.05 -2.40 1.90
N LEU A 7 14.73 -2.66 1.88
CA LEU A 7 13.92 -2.76 3.09
C LEU A 7 13.78 -4.24 3.47
N PRO A 8 14.59 -4.75 4.41
CA PRO A 8 14.48 -6.14 4.85
C PRO A 8 13.18 -6.32 5.64
N GLY A 9 12.30 -7.20 5.17
CA GLY A 9 11.19 -7.73 5.97
C GLY A 9 9.81 -7.71 5.31
N LEU A 10 9.64 -7.06 4.16
CA LEU A 10 8.37 -7.02 3.44
C LEU A 10 8.57 -7.58 2.02
N GLU A 11 8.52 -8.90 1.87
CA GLU A 11 8.36 -9.54 0.54
C GLU A 11 6.90 -9.36 0.09
N LEU A 12 6.51 -8.12 -0.21
CA LEU A 12 5.21 -7.86 -0.78
C LEU A 12 5.20 -8.26 -2.27
N PRO A 13 4.08 -8.81 -2.76
CA PRO A 13 3.91 -9.04 -4.19
C PRO A 13 4.10 -7.75 -5.00
N ASP A 14 4.55 -7.91 -6.25
CA ASP A 14 4.61 -6.83 -7.22
C ASP A 14 3.19 -6.52 -7.70
N PHE A 15 2.56 -5.53 -7.08
CA PHE A 15 1.25 -5.03 -7.47
C PHE A 15 1.41 -3.80 -8.35
N ASP A 16 0.60 -3.75 -9.40
CA ASP A 16 0.46 -2.63 -10.32
C ASP A 16 -0.92 -1.95 -10.15
N ALA A 17 -1.13 -0.84 -10.85
CA ALA A 17 -2.40 -0.11 -10.80
C ALA A 17 -3.59 -0.94 -11.33
N HIS A 18 -3.37 -2.05 -12.02
CA HIS A 18 -4.42 -2.89 -12.61
C HIS A 18 -4.70 -4.15 -11.78
N SER A 19 -4.03 -4.32 -10.65
CA SER A 19 -4.12 -5.49 -9.79
C SER A 19 -5.48 -5.63 -9.08
N GLU A 20 -5.86 -6.87 -8.77
CA GLU A 20 -7.07 -7.20 -8.01
C GLU A 20 -6.68 -7.68 -6.61
N LEU A 21 -7.01 -6.90 -5.58
CA LEU A 21 -6.54 -7.12 -4.20
C LEU A 21 -7.60 -7.72 -3.26
N GLY A 22 -8.84 -7.89 -3.73
CA GLY A 22 -9.99 -8.24 -2.88
C GLY A 22 -9.80 -9.48 -2.00
N GLY A 23 -8.95 -10.44 -2.42
CA GLY A 23 -8.68 -11.67 -1.66
C GLY A 23 -7.32 -11.72 -0.94
N LEU A 24 -6.58 -10.61 -0.88
CA LEU A 24 -5.21 -10.59 -0.36
C LEU A 24 -5.14 -10.80 1.17
N GLY A 25 -6.18 -10.36 1.90
CA GLY A 25 -6.18 -10.36 3.36
C GLY A 25 -5.38 -9.20 3.96
N ALA A 26 -5.23 -9.21 5.29
CA ALA A 26 -4.49 -8.16 6.01
C ALA A 26 -2.99 -8.25 5.73
N ILE A 27 -2.34 -7.09 5.64
CA ILE A 27 -0.90 -6.97 5.41
C ILE A 27 -0.27 -6.34 6.64
N GLU A 28 0.62 -7.05 7.32
CA GLU A 28 1.34 -6.53 8.48
C GLU A 28 2.40 -5.51 8.06
N LEU A 29 2.48 -4.37 8.75
CA LEU A 29 3.50 -3.35 8.55
C LEU A 29 4.48 -3.32 9.72
N SER A 30 5.48 -4.22 9.69
CA SER A 30 6.37 -4.39 10.84
C SER A 30 7.36 -3.24 11.09
N HIS A 31 7.66 -2.43 10.07
CA HIS A 31 8.68 -1.36 10.15
C HIS A 31 8.31 -0.13 9.30
N PRO A 32 7.25 0.62 9.63
CA PRO A 32 6.97 1.89 8.97
C PRO A 32 8.13 2.87 9.15
N THR A 33 8.37 3.67 8.11
CA THR A 33 9.54 4.58 8.04
C THR A 33 9.15 6.04 7.81
N GLN A 34 7.88 6.28 7.52
CA GLN A 34 7.32 7.56 7.15
C GLN A 34 6.10 7.82 8.04
N ASP A 35 5.90 9.08 8.41
CA ASP A 35 4.73 9.63 9.10
C ASP A 35 3.96 10.44 8.05
N LEU A 36 2.86 9.87 7.53
CA LEU A 36 2.13 10.45 6.41
C LEU A 36 1.03 11.40 6.89
N ASP A 37 0.41 11.10 8.03
CA ASP A 37 -0.69 11.91 8.57
C ASP A 37 -0.22 13.08 9.48
N GLY A 38 1.04 13.04 9.93
CA GLY A 38 1.71 14.09 10.70
C GLY A 38 1.45 14.01 12.20
N ASP A 39 1.05 12.86 12.75
CA ASP A 39 0.79 12.68 14.17
C ASP A 39 2.06 12.45 15.03
N GLY A 40 3.20 12.21 14.37
CA GLY A 40 4.51 11.98 14.99
C GLY A 40 4.88 10.50 15.20
N LEU A 41 4.05 9.57 14.77
CA LEU A 41 4.33 8.13 14.70
C LEU A 41 4.58 7.72 13.24
N LEU A 42 5.37 6.68 13.03
CA LEU A 42 5.62 6.17 11.67
C LEU A 42 4.49 5.20 11.33
N ASP A 43 3.82 5.45 10.21
CA ASP A 43 2.60 4.77 9.76
C ASP A 43 2.74 4.13 8.36
N THR A 44 3.77 4.54 7.60
CA THR A 44 3.84 4.28 6.16
C THR A 44 5.13 3.58 5.74
N VAL A 45 4.98 2.64 4.81
CA VAL A 45 6.06 2.00 4.07
C VAL A 45 5.90 2.28 2.58
N THR A 46 6.95 2.82 1.94
CA THR A 46 7.03 2.93 0.49
C THR A 46 7.96 1.85 -0.06
N THR A 47 7.46 0.99 -0.93
CA THR A 47 8.25 0.02 -1.69
C THR A 47 8.23 0.37 -3.17
N GLY A 48 9.24 -0.07 -3.91
CA GLY A 48 9.31 0.11 -5.35
C GLY A 48 9.75 -1.18 -6.01
N THR A 49 9.15 -1.48 -7.14
CA THR A 49 9.56 -2.54 -8.07
C THR A 49 10.14 -1.91 -9.32
N ASP A 50 10.52 -2.72 -10.31
CA ASP A 50 11.01 -2.20 -11.59
C ASP A 50 9.94 -1.40 -12.35
N HIS A 51 8.66 -1.62 -12.04
CA HIS A 51 7.54 -1.09 -12.83
C HIS A 51 6.55 -0.23 -12.04
N ALA A 52 6.57 -0.27 -10.70
CA ALA A 52 5.62 0.46 -9.87
C ALA A 52 6.21 0.92 -8.53
N MET A 53 5.64 1.97 -7.97
CA MET A 53 5.83 2.37 -6.57
C MET A 53 4.56 2.02 -5.81
N GLN A 54 4.72 1.38 -4.66
CA GLN A 54 3.62 1.02 -3.76
C GLN A 54 3.80 1.75 -2.44
N VAL A 55 2.72 2.31 -1.90
CA VAL A 55 2.67 2.99 -0.61
C VAL A 55 1.63 2.29 0.23
N TRP A 56 2.04 1.80 1.40
CA TRP A 56 1.20 1.10 2.36
C TRP A 56 1.16 1.88 3.67
N THR A 57 -0.04 2.13 4.19
CA THR A 57 -0.23 2.96 5.38
C THR A 57 -1.16 2.27 6.38
N ASP A 58 -0.72 2.20 7.62
CA ASP A 58 -1.50 1.83 8.81
C ASP A 58 -2.04 3.12 9.43
N MET A 59 -3.33 3.41 9.26
CA MET A 59 -3.93 4.68 9.67
C MET A 59 -4.46 4.65 11.11
N ASP A 60 -4.68 3.46 11.67
CA ASP A 60 -5.21 3.29 13.03
C ASP A 60 -4.20 2.74 14.05
N HIS A 61 -2.99 2.46 13.61
CA HIS A 61 -1.81 2.00 14.35
C HIS A 61 -2.01 0.64 15.02
N ASP A 62 -2.79 -0.25 14.38
CA ASP A 62 -2.96 -1.63 14.83
C ASP A 62 -1.85 -2.58 14.36
N GLY A 63 -0.95 -2.11 13.50
CA GLY A 63 0.18 -2.84 12.92
C GLY A 63 -0.13 -3.43 11.53
N PHE A 64 -1.30 -3.19 10.96
CA PHE A 64 -1.71 -3.66 9.64
C PHE A 64 -2.00 -2.48 8.69
N ALA A 65 -1.78 -2.70 7.39
CA ALA A 65 -2.08 -1.69 6.39
C ALA A 65 -3.59 -1.56 6.18
N ASP A 66 -4.08 -0.33 6.28
CA ASP A 66 -5.46 0.07 5.97
C ASP A 66 -5.60 0.63 4.57
N HIS A 67 -4.54 1.22 4.04
CA HIS A 67 -4.57 1.92 2.77
C HIS A 67 -3.36 1.53 1.91
N MET A 68 -3.62 1.33 0.62
CA MET A 68 -2.59 1.06 -0.38
C MET A 68 -2.76 1.99 -1.56
N THR A 69 -1.68 2.60 -2.02
CA THR A 69 -1.62 3.30 -3.32
C THR A 69 -0.52 2.70 -4.17
N VAL A 70 -0.84 2.47 -5.45
CA VAL A 70 0.16 2.10 -6.47
C VAL A 70 0.21 3.17 -7.52
N VAL A 71 1.42 3.53 -7.93
CA VAL A 71 1.69 4.35 -9.10
C VAL A 71 2.64 3.60 -10.02
N ASP A 72 2.19 3.25 -11.20
CA ASP A 72 2.98 2.56 -12.20
C ASP A 72 3.91 3.54 -12.92
N SER A 73 4.99 3.01 -13.49
CA SER A 73 5.94 3.75 -14.34
C SER A 73 5.29 4.39 -15.57
N GLY A 74 4.13 3.87 -16.00
CA GLY A 74 3.29 4.43 -17.05
C GLY A 74 2.47 5.64 -16.61
N GLY A 75 2.39 5.93 -15.31
CA GLY A 75 1.58 7.02 -14.74
C GLY A 75 0.17 6.60 -14.34
N ASP A 76 -0.25 5.36 -14.61
CA ASP A 76 -1.50 4.83 -14.06
C ASP A 76 -1.37 4.70 -12.53
N PHE A 77 -2.44 4.98 -11.80
CA PHE A 77 -2.48 4.80 -10.36
C PHE A 77 -3.79 4.15 -9.93
N SER A 78 -3.76 3.49 -8.78
CA SER A 78 -4.95 3.03 -8.08
C SER A 78 -4.73 3.04 -6.58
N ALA A 79 -5.82 3.22 -5.85
CA ALA A 79 -5.85 3.21 -4.39
C ALA A 79 -6.89 2.23 -3.89
N TRP A 80 -6.59 1.58 -2.77
CA TRP A 80 -7.46 0.63 -2.10
C TRP A 80 -7.50 0.90 -0.59
N GLU A 81 -8.64 0.58 0.01
CA GLU A 81 -8.82 0.51 1.46
C GLU A 81 -9.10 -0.92 1.90
N PHE A 82 -8.53 -1.33 3.03
CA PHE A 82 -8.79 -2.63 3.65
C PHE A 82 -10.03 -2.55 4.54
N HIS A 83 -11.03 -3.38 4.24
CA HIS A 83 -12.31 -3.38 4.93
C HIS A 83 -12.51 -4.68 5.70
N HIS A 84 -12.86 -4.55 6.97
CA HIS A 84 -13.34 -5.65 7.80
C HIS A 84 -14.88 -5.68 7.83
N HIS A 85 -15.47 -6.75 7.31
CA HIS A 85 -16.92 -6.90 7.31
C HIS A 85 -17.43 -7.48 8.63
N PRO A 86 -18.67 -7.15 9.06
CA PRO A 86 -19.27 -7.70 10.27
C PRO A 86 -19.44 -9.23 10.26
N ASP A 87 -19.40 -9.87 9.10
CA ASP A 87 -19.46 -11.32 8.95
C ASP A 87 -18.10 -12.01 9.13
N GLY A 88 -17.04 -11.24 9.39
CA GLY A 88 -15.68 -11.72 9.59
C GLY A 88 -14.88 -11.89 8.31
N THR A 89 -15.46 -11.57 7.14
CA THR A 89 -14.71 -11.50 5.89
C THR A 89 -13.92 -10.19 5.80
N THR A 90 -12.87 -10.20 4.99
CA THR A 90 -12.05 -9.03 4.72
C THR A 90 -11.82 -8.87 3.24
N GLU A 91 -11.69 -7.64 2.77
CA GLU A 91 -11.37 -7.35 1.38
C GLU A 91 -10.64 -6.03 1.23
N TRP A 92 -9.85 -5.91 0.16
CA TRP A 92 -9.34 -4.64 -0.31
C TRP A 92 -10.28 -4.07 -1.37
N VAL A 93 -10.90 -2.92 -1.06
CA VAL A 93 -11.84 -2.24 -1.96
C VAL A 93 -11.09 -1.13 -2.69
N ARG A 94 -11.12 -1.14 -4.03
CA ARG A 94 -10.54 -0.06 -4.83
C ARG A 94 -11.37 1.21 -4.64
N THR A 95 -10.77 2.26 -4.11
CA THR A 95 -11.43 3.53 -3.81
C THR A 95 -11.15 4.60 -4.85
N ASP A 96 -9.99 4.55 -5.51
CA ASP A 96 -9.63 5.49 -6.57
C ASP A 96 -8.77 4.84 -7.67
N ASN A 97 -8.78 5.45 -8.85
CA ASN A 97 -7.86 5.14 -9.94
C ASN A 97 -7.77 6.28 -10.95
N GLY A 98 -6.68 6.32 -11.71
CA GLY A 98 -6.53 7.28 -12.78
C GLY A 98 -5.17 7.24 -13.44
N HIS A 99 -4.81 8.37 -14.04
CA HIS A 99 -3.54 8.54 -14.76
C HIS A 99 -2.95 9.90 -14.45
N LEU A 100 -1.70 9.93 -14.00
CA LEU A 100 -0.93 11.12 -13.69
C LEU A 100 -0.49 11.83 -14.98
N GLY A 101 -0.48 13.17 -14.96
CA GLY A 101 0.05 13.96 -16.08
C GLY A 101 -0.93 14.20 -17.24
N LYS A 102 -2.24 14.09 -17.01
CA LYS A 102 -3.26 14.68 -17.89
C LYS A 102 -3.52 16.14 -17.57
#